data_AF-A0A5C4PWB7-F1
#
_entry.id   AF-A0A5C4PWB7-F1
#
_cell.length_a   1.000
_cell.length_b   1.000
_cell.length_c   1.000
_cell.angle_alpha   90.00
_cell.angle_beta   90.00
_cell.angle_gamma   90.00
#
_symmetry.space_group_name_H-M   'P 1'
#
loop_
_entity.id
_entity.type
_entity.pdbx_description
1 polymer ?
#
loop_
_entity_poly.entity_id
_entity_poly.type
_entity_poly.pdbx_seq_one_letter_code
_entity_poly.pdbx_strand_id
1 'polypeptide(L)'
;MNKVKLLALTALLSVTALISSCSATPDECDPSVELNVFTKAACKFSGSYDQRIEQKEKILLNEQETNKKFRQIYADIQAQQKSVNQSLSQKKAQQAKLSKSLHSLTRDLKQKAKGRSDLQAQIAEVEKQLNATNNSSASEVEKQVELQALQQKLGQLQKTLGL
;
A
#
# COMPACT_ATOMS: atom_id res chain seq x y z
N MET A 1 -57.39 33.89 -35.96
CA MET A 1 -56.56 33.35 -37.07
C MET A 1 -55.13 33.80 -36.78
N ASN A 2 -54.14 33.00 -36.38
CA ASN A 2 -53.79 31.63 -36.79
C ASN A 2 -53.04 30.91 -35.67
N LYS A 3 -53.66 29.88 -35.08
CA LYS A 3 -53.02 28.91 -34.16
C LYS A 3 -52.37 27.73 -34.91
N VAL A 4 -52.16 27.85 -36.22
CA VAL A 4 -51.84 26.71 -37.13
C VAL A 4 -50.35 26.65 -37.52
N LYS A 5 -49.52 27.65 -37.17
CA LYS A 5 -48.05 27.57 -37.35
C LYS A 5 -47.30 27.00 -36.13
N LEU A 6 -48.01 26.26 -35.26
CA LEU A 6 -47.47 25.67 -34.04
C LEU A 6 -47.04 24.19 -34.23
N LEU A 7 -47.08 23.63 -35.44
CA LEU A 7 -46.98 22.16 -35.62
C LEU A 7 -46.08 21.64 -36.76
N ALA A 8 -45.35 22.49 -37.49
CA ALA A 8 -44.69 22.01 -38.73
C ALA A 8 -43.23 22.45 -38.93
N LEU A 9 -42.51 22.86 -37.88
CA LEU A 9 -41.06 23.02 -37.98
C LEU A 9 -40.33 22.50 -36.73
N THR A 10 -40.91 21.47 -36.12
CA THR A 10 -40.22 20.45 -35.33
C THR A 10 -39.44 19.54 -36.29
N ALA A 11 -38.44 20.09 -36.97
CA ALA A 11 -37.42 19.33 -37.70
C ALA A 11 -36.08 19.53 -36.98
N LEU A 12 -36.04 18.98 -35.77
CA LEU A 12 -34.88 18.31 -35.18
C LEU A 12 -33.52 18.99 -35.36
N LEU A 13 -33.42 20.26 -34.96
CA LEU A 13 -32.19 20.74 -34.32
C LEU A 13 -31.95 19.88 -33.07
N SER A 14 -30.67 19.62 -32.77
CA SER A 14 -30.11 19.08 -31.53
C SER A 14 -30.19 17.55 -31.30
N VAL A 15 -29.33 16.80 -31.98
CA VAL A 15 -28.70 15.58 -31.42
C VAL A 15 -27.18 15.80 -31.38
N THR A 16 -26.75 16.77 -30.57
CA THR A 16 -25.34 17.00 -30.22
C THR A 16 -25.27 17.24 -28.72
N ALA A 17 -25.36 16.14 -27.99
CA ALA A 17 -25.05 15.90 -26.57
C ALA A 17 -25.86 14.64 -26.22
N LEU A 18 -25.29 13.49 -25.92
CA LEU A 18 -24.17 13.23 -25.04
C LEU A 18 -23.41 12.02 -25.60
N ILE A 19 -22.26 12.23 -26.24
CA ILE A 19 -21.23 11.19 -26.17
C ILE A 19 -20.68 11.34 -24.75
N SER A 20 -21.40 10.78 -23.77
CA SER A 20 -20.77 10.44 -22.51
C SER A 20 -19.57 9.59 -22.90
N SER A 21 -18.37 10.14 -22.82
CA SER A 21 -17.17 9.33 -22.89
C SER A 21 -17.31 8.30 -21.78
N CYS A 22 -17.74 7.09 -22.11
CA CYS A 22 -17.53 5.91 -21.27
C CYS A 22 -16.02 5.73 -21.23
N SER A 23 -15.31 6.58 -20.49
CA SER A 23 -13.91 6.37 -20.17
C SER A 23 -13.92 5.22 -19.19
N ALA A 24 -13.68 4.01 -19.70
CA ALA A 24 -13.54 2.86 -18.84
C ALA A 24 -12.35 3.11 -17.90
N THR A 25 -12.57 3.03 -16.59
CA THR A 25 -11.47 3.23 -15.64
C THR A 25 -10.58 1.98 -15.60
N PRO A 26 -9.30 2.09 -15.21
CA PRO A 26 -8.40 0.93 -15.09
C PRO A 26 -8.98 -0.20 -14.23
N ASP A 27 -9.75 0.13 -13.18
CA ASP A 27 -10.37 -0.87 -12.30
C ASP A 27 -11.56 -1.61 -12.94
N GLU A 28 -12.35 -0.91 -13.77
CA GLU A 28 -13.46 -1.52 -14.54
C GLU A 28 -12.96 -2.38 -15.70
N CYS A 29 -11.70 -2.20 -16.11
CA CYS A 29 -11.04 -2.95 -17.17
C CYS A 29 -10.37 -4.23 -16.65
N ASP A 30 -11.12 -5.06 -15.92
CA ASP A 30 -10.63 -6.37 -15.47
C ASP A 30 -10.93 -7.48 -16.50
N PRO A 31 -9.91 -8.05 -17.19
CA PRO A 31 -10.13 -9.12 -18.16
C PRO A 31 -10.48 -10.47 -17.52
N SER A 32 -10.41 -10.60 -16.19
CA SER A 32 -10.78 -11.84 -15.47
C SER A 32 -12.28 -12.00 -15.22
N VAL A 33 -13.07 -10.95 -15.45
CA VAL A 33 -14.53 -10.98 -15.38
C VAL A 33 -15.15 -10.81 -16.77
N GLU A 34 -16.39 -11.24 -16.95
CA GLU A 34 -17.07 -11.10 -18.24
C GLU A 34 -17.50 -9.64 -18.46
N LEU A 35 -16.73 -8.93 -19.29
CA LEU A 35 -17.04 -7.58 -19.74
C LEU A 35 -17.86 -7.60 -21.03
N ASN A 36 -18.82 -6.68 -21.16
CA ASN A 36 -19.54 -6.50 -22.41
C ASN A 36 -18.62 -5.96 -23.52
N VAL A 37 -19.03 -6.12 -24.78
CA VAL A 37 -18.21 -5.76 -25.96
C VAL A 37 -17.87 -4.26 -26.00
N PHE A 38 -18.80 -3.40 -25.58
CA PHE A 38 -18.60 -1.95 -25.55
C PHE A 38 -17.57 -1.53 -24.49
N THR A 39 -17.60 -2.15 -23.32
CA THR A 39 -16.63 -1.92 -22.24
C THR A 39 -15.24 -2.41 -22.65
N LYS A 40 -15.12 -3.59 -23.30
CA LYS A 40 -13.83 -4.06 -23.83
C LYS A 40 -13.25 -3.10 -24.86
N ALA A 41 -14.10 -2.59 -25.77
CA ALA A 41 -13.68 -1.59 -26.75
C ALA A 41 -13.26 -0.29 -26.07
N ALA A 42 -14.06 0.22 -25.12
CA ALA A 42 -13.75 1.41 -24.34
C ALA A 42 -12.39 1.28 -23.62
N CYS A 43 -12.16 0.18 -22.89
CA CYS A 43 -10.90 -0.11 -22.20
C CYS A 43 -9.67 -0.16 -23.11
N LYS A 44 -9.85 -0.65 -24.35
CA LYS A 44 -8.78 -0.72 -25.36
C LYS A 44 -8.49 0.66 -25.96
N PHE A 45 -9.53 1.40 -26.33
CA PHE A 45 -9.39 2.72 -26.95
C PHE A 45 -8.94 3.79 -25.96
N SER A 46 -9.30 3.67 -24.68
CA SER A 46 -8.87 4.60 -23.62
C SER A 46 -7.45 4.34 -23.12
N GLY A 47 -6.81 3.23 -23.50
CA GLY A 47 -5.52 2.80 -22.95
C GLY A 47 -5.60 2.32 -21.49
N SER A 48 -6.81 2.11 -20.96
CA SER A 48 -7.02 1.77 -19.54
C SER A 48 -6.49 0.39 -19.17
N TYR A 49 -6.39 -0.54 -20.13
CA TYR A 49 -5.70 -1.82 -19.90
C TYR A 49 -4.19 -1.63 -19.62
N ASP A 50 -3.51 -0.79 -20.41
CA ASP A 50 -2.08 -0.53 -20.24
C ASP A 50 -1.83 0.20 -18.91
N GLN A 51 -2.69 1.17 -18.57
CA GLN A 51 -2.65 1.85 -17.26
C GLN A 51 -2.84 0.87 -16.11
N ARG A 52 -3.75 -0.10 -16.23
CA ARG A 52 -3.96 -1.13 -15.20
C ARG A 52 -2.76 -2.07 -15.08
N ILE A 53 -2.15 -2.46 -16.19
CA ILE A 53 -0.93 -3.30 -16.19
C ILE A 53 0.19 -2.55 -15.47
N GLU A 54 0.45 -1.30 -15.84
CA GLU A 54 1.47 -0.47 -15.19
C GLU A 54 1.19 -0.29 -13.69
N GLN A 55 -0.07 -0.06 -13.30
CA GLN A 55 -0.47 0.03 -11.90
C GLN A 55 -0.22 -1.29 -11.15
N LYS A 56 -0.60 -2.43 -11.73
CA LYS A 56 -0.40 -3.75 -11.11
C LYS A 56 1.07 -4.14 -11.04
N GLU A 57 1.89 -3.81 -12.03
CA GLU A 57 3.34 -4.00 -11.99
C GLU A 57 3.97 -3.17 -10.88
N LYS A 58 3.57 -1.89 -10.72
CA LYS A 58 4.01 -1.05 -9.61
C LYS A 58 3.60 -1.61 -8.25
N ILE A 59 2.37 -2.11 -8.12
CA ILE A 59 1.90 -2.77 -6.89
C ILE A 59 2.73 -4.02 -6.61
N LEU A 60 2.90 -4.90 -7.60
CA LEU A 60 3.66 -6.14 -7.47
C LEU A 60 5.12 -5.89 -7.06
N LEU A 61 5.80 -4.95 -7.72
CA LEU A 61 7.18 -4.58 -7.37
C LEU A 61 7.27 -4.07 -5.93
N ASN A 62 6.31 -3.25 -5.50
CA ASN A 62 6.26 -2.71 -4.15
C ASN A 62 5.98 -3.81 -3.11
N GLU A 63 5.07 -4.74 -3.39
CA GLU A 63 4.79 -5.90 -2.54
C GLU A 63 6.00 -6.84 -2.42
N GLN A 64 6.70 -7.10 -3.53
CA GLN A 64 7.94 -7.88 -3.53
C GLN A 64 9.03 -7.21 -2.68
N GLU A 65 9.20 -5.90 -2.79
CA GLU A 65 10.15 -5.14 -1.96
C GLU A 65 9.78 -5.23 -0.48
N THR A 66 8.49 -5.07 -0.17
CA THR A 66 7.94 -5.20 1.19
C THR A 66 8.22 -6.60 1.74
N ASN A 67 7.90 -7.66 0.99
CA ASN A 67 8.15 -9.04 1.39
C ASN A 67 9.64 -9.32 1.64
N LYS A 68 10.52 -8.81 0.79
CA LYS A 68 11.98 -8.92 0.96
C LYS A 68 12.44 -8.29 2.27
N LYS A 69 11.94 -7.11 2.63
CA LYS A 69 12.23 -6.45 3.92
C LYS A 69 11.79 -7.32 5.10
N PHE A 70 10.62 -7.96 5.02
CA PHE A 70 10.18 -8.89 6.06
C PHE A 70 11.07 -10.11 6.21
N ARG A 71 11.48 -10.74 5.11
CA ARG A 71 12.43 -11.86 5.15
C ARG A 71 13.74 -11.43 5.79
N GLN A 72 14.20 -10.21 5.51
CA GLN A 72 15.38 -9.65 6.13
C GLN A 72 15.19 -9.40 7.63
N ILE A 73 14.07 -8.79 8.05
CA ILE A 73 13.74 -8.60 9.47
C ILE A 73 13.70 -9.93 10.20
N TYR A 74 13.08 -10.95 9.60
CA TYR A 74 13.02 -12.29 10.18
C TYR A 74 14.41 -12.92 10.31
N ALA A 75 15.26 -12.79 9.28
CA ALA A 75 16.65 -13.24 9.35
C ALA A 75 17.45 -12.49 10.42
N ASP A 76 17.24 -11.18 10.56
CA ASP A 76 17.87 -10.34 11.58
C ASP A 76 17.45 -10.78 12.99
N ILE A 77 16.18 -11.12 13.20
CA ILE A 77 15.67 -11.67 14.48
C ILE A 77 16.30 -13.02 14.77
N GLN A 78 16.34 -13.93 13.80
CA GLN A 78 16.97 -15.24 13.99
C GLN A 78 18.46 -15.10 14.34
N ALA A 79 19.17 -14.18 13.70
CA ALA A 79 20.55 -13.88 14.03
C ALA A 79 20.68 -13.36 15.47
N GLN A 80 19.80 -12.42 15.84
CA GLN A 80 19.76 -11.86 17.19
C GLN A 80 19.43 -12.90 18.27
N GLN A 81 18.50 -13.83 18.00
CA GLN A 81 18.17 -14.92 18.92
C GLN A 81 19.33 -15.90 19.10
N LYS A 82 20.16 -16.10 18.07
CA LYS A 82 21.37 -16.93 18.15
C LYS A 82 22.55 -16.23 18.83
N SER A 83 22.44 -14.93 19.08
CA SER A 83 23.53 -14.11 19.64
C SER A 83 23.75 -14.27 21.15
N VAL A 84 23.05 -15.18 21.83
CA VAL A 84 23.08 -15.30 23.30
C VAL A 84 24.51 -15.43 23.85
N ASN A 85 25.40 -16.14 23.15
CA ASN A 85 26.81 -16.35 23.52
C ASN A 85 27.80 -15.38 22.83
N GLN A 86 27.31 -14.40 22.09
CA GLN A 86 28.15 -13.43 21.38
C GLN A 86 28.60 -12.29 22.28
N SER A 87 29.69 -11.62 21.85
CA SER A 87 30.20 -10.44 22.55
C SER A 87 29.17 -9.32 22.61
N LEU A 88 29.29 -8.45 23.63
CA LEU A 88 28.41 -7.28 23.79
C LEU A 88 28.39 -6.40 22.53
N SER A 89 29.54 -6.21 21.87
CA SER A 89 29.63 -5.43 20.63
C SER A 89 28.82 -6.06 19.49
N GLN A 90 28.82 -7.39 19.38
CA GLN A 90 28.06 -8.10 18.35
C GLN A 90 26.55 -8.02 18.62
N LYS A 91 26.12 -8.16 19.87
CA LYS A 91 24.72 -7.98 20.29
C LYS A 91 24.20 -6.58 19.93
N LYS A 92 24.98 -5.54 20.26
CA LYS A 92 24.67 -4.14 19.90
C LYS A 92 24.57 -3.92 18.39
N ALA A 93 25.50 -4.47 17.62
CA ALA A 93 25.48 -4.36 16.17
C ALA A 93 24.22 -5.00 15.55
N GLN A 94 23.79 -6.16 16.07
CA GLN A 94 22.58 -6.83 15.59
C GLN A 94 21.30 -6.09 16.00
N GLN A 95 21.25 -5.55 17.23
CA GLN A 95 20.16 -4.67 17.64
C GLN A 95 20.04 -3.43 16.75
N ALA A 96 21.16 -2.76 16.46
CA ALA A 96 21.18 -1.61 15.58
C ALA A 96 20.68 -1.97 14.17
N LYS A 97 21.08 -3.14 13.65
CA LYS A 97 20.60 -3.65 12.36
C LYS A 97 19.09 -3.89 12.37
N LEU A 98 18.58 -4.63 13.37
CA LEU A 98 17.15 -4.91 13.50
C LEU A 98 16.34 -3.60 13.63
N SER A 99 16.79 -2.70 14.50
CA SER A 99 16.15 -1.40 14.69
C SER A 99 16.06 -0.58 13.40
N LYS A 100 17.15 -0.54 12.60
CA LYS A 100 17.15 0.08 11.27
C LYS A 100 16.13 -0.57 10.33
N SER A 101 16.05 -1.90 10.31
CA SER A 101 15.09 -2.64 9.49
C SER A 101 13.64 -2.33 9.90
N LEU A 102 13.36 -2.24 11.21
CA LEU A 102 12.03 -1.90 11.74
C LEU A 102 11.66 -0.43 11.46
N HIS A 103 12.60 0.51 11.55
CA HIS A 103 12.37 1.90 11.12
C HIS A 103 12.01 1.99 9.63
N SER A 104 12.72 1.27 8.77
CA SER A 104 12.40 1.24 7.35
C SER A 104 10.98 0.71 7.11
N LEU A 105 10.63 -0.40 7.77
CA LEU A 105 9.28 -0.97 7.66
C LEU A 105 8.21 -0.01 8.17
N THR A 106 8.44 0.63 9.32
CA THR A 106 7.51 1.61 9.91
C THR A 106 7.22 2.75 8.93
N ARG A 107 8.25 3.27 8.25
CA ARG A 107 8.10 4.31 7.21
C ARG A 107 7.29 3.82 6.02
N ASP A 108 7.54 2.59 5.55
CA ASP A 108 6.80 2.02 4.42
C ASP A 108 5.32 1.82 4.77
N LEU A 109 5.03 1.29 5.97
CA LEU A 109 3.66 1.15 6.46
C LEU A 109 2.97 2.51 6.64
N LYS A 110 3.69 3.52 7.13
CA LYS A 110 3.17 4.90 7.27
C LYS A 110 2.73 5.49 5.92
N GLN A 111 3.52 5.23 4.89
CA GLN A 111 3.20 5.65 3.52
C GLN A 111 1.98 4.90 2.98
N LYS A 112 1.89 3.59 3.23
CA LYS A 112 0.76 2.76 2.77
C LYS A 112 -0.53 3.02 3.57
N ALA A 113 -0.44 3.50 4.80
CA ALA A 113 -1.57 3.91 5.63
C ALA A 113 -2.09 5.33 5.32
N LYS A 114 -1.64 6.01 4.25
CA LYS A 114 -2.15 7.33 3.89
C LYS A 114 -3.67 7.31 3.69
N GLY A 115 -4.37 8.24 4.34
CA GLY A 115 -5.84 8.29 4.34
C GLY A 115 -6.52 7.40 5.40
N ARG A 116 -5.73 6.63 6.18
CA ARG A 116 -6.20 5.78 7.29
C ARG A 116 -5.67 6.32 8.62
N SER A 117 -6.30 7.35 9.16
CA SER A 117 -5.82 8.07 10.35
C SER A 117 -5.67 7.15 11.59
N ASP A 118 -6.55 6.17 11.72
CA ASP A 118 -6.51 5.11 12.74
C ASP A 118 -5.21 4.30 12.68
N LEU A 119 -4.78 3.91 11.48
CA LEU A 119 -3.57 3.14 11.27
C LEU A 119 -2.33 4.02 11.37
N GLN A 120 -2.39 5.26 10.88
CA GLN A 120 -1.29 6.21 11.01
C GLN A 120 -0.95 6.52 12.46
N ALA A 121 -1.97 6.65 13.33
CA ALA A 121 -1.75 6.83 14.76
C ALA A 121 -1.06 5.63 15.40
N GLN A 122 -1.50 4.40 15.07
CA GLN A 122 -0.86 3.18 15.58
C GLN A 122 0.59 3.03 15.09
N ILE A 123 0.86 3.36 13.82
CA ILE A 123 2.22 3.33 13.25
C ILE A 123 3.11 4.40 13.93
N ALA A 124 2.58 5.59 14.19
CA ALA A 124 3.31 6.64 14.89
C ALA A 124 3.65 6.26 16.35
N GLU A 125 2.75 5.56 17.03
CA GLU A 125 3.03 5.03 18.37
C GLU A 125 4.13 3.96 18.34
N VAL A 126 4.12 3.06 17.34
CA VAL A 126 5.22 2.11 17.16
C VAL A 126 6.54 2.82 16.86
N GLU A 127 6.53 3.85 16.02
CA GLU A 127 7.71 4.69 15.72
C GLU A 127 8.27 5.33 17.00
N LYS A 128 7.40 5.86 17.86
CA LYS A 128 7.77 6.43 19.15
C LYS A 128 8.38 5.38 20.09
N GLN A 129 7.77 4.21 20.21
CA GLN A 129 8.29 3.12 21.05
C GLN A 129 9.65 2.64 20.55
N LEU A 130 9.84 2.54 19.23
CA LEU A 130 11.11 2.13 18.64
C LEU A 130 12.24 3.12 18.95
N ASN A 131 11.94 4.42 18.85
CA ASN A 131 12.87 5.48 19.27
C ASN A 131 13.18 5.42 20.77
N ALA A 132 12.20 5.13 21.61
CA ALA A 132 12.41 4.98 23.05
C ALA A 132 13.32 3.78 23.38
N THR A 133 13.06 2.61 22.79
CA THR A 133 13.89 1.40 22.94
C THR A 133 15.34 1.65 22.54
N ASN A 134 15.58 2.34 21.43
CA ASN A 134 16.93 2.67 20.96
C ASN A 134 17.70 3.55 21.95
N ASN A 135 17.04 4.55 22.53
CA ASN A 135 17.64 5.53 23.44
C ASN A 135 17.62 5.08 24.91
N SER A 136 17.01 3.95 25.22
CA SER A 136 16.91 3.41 26.58
C SER A 136 18.27 2.96 27.14
N SER A 137 18.44 3.05 28.45
CA SER A 137 19.55 2.46 29.20
C SER A 137 19.31 1.00 29.61
N ALA A 138 18.21 0.39 29.16
CA ALA A 138 17.87 -1.00 29.41
C ALA A 138 18.95 -1.96 28.90
N SER A 139 18.98 -3.16 29.48
CA SER A 139 19.89 -4.22 29.06
C SER A 139 19.65 -4.63 27.61
N GLU A 140 20.68 -5.22 26.99
CA GLU A 140 20.60 -5.71 25.61
C GLU A 140 19.49 -6.76 25.42
N VAL A 141 19.21 -7.55 26.45
CA VAL A 141 18.15 -8.57 26.43
C VAL A 141 16.77 -7.92 26.47
N GLU A 142 16.57 -6.92 27.33
CA GLU A 142 15.31 -6.17 27.39
C GLU A 142 15.02 -5.46 26.06
N LYS A 143 16.02 -4.79 25.49
CA LYS A 143 15.90 -4.16 24.17
C LYS A 143 15.53 -5.16 23.08
N GLN A 144 16.10 -6.37 23.12
CA GLN A 144 15.76 -7.42 22.17
C GLN A 144 14.29 -7.85 22.28
N VAL A 145 13.77 -8.00 23.50
CA VAL A 145 12.37 -8.35 23.75
C VAL A 145 11.44 -7.24 23.24
N GLU A 146 11.77 -5.97 23.53
CA GLU A 146 10.98 -4.83 23.05
C GLU A 146 10.96 -4.76 21.52
N LEU A 147 12.11 -4.91 20.84
CA LEU A 147 12.17 -4.89 19.38
C LEU A 147 11.35 -6.03 18.74
N GLN A 148 11.32 -7.21 19.36
CA GLN A 148 10.47 -8.32 18.89
C GLN A 148 8.98 -8.01 19.07
N ALA A 149 8.58 -7.41 20.19
CA ALA A 149 7.20 -6.99 20.40
C ALA A 149 6.76 -5.92 19.37
N LEU A 150 7.64 -4.94 19.08
CA LEU A 150 7.37 -3.91 18.06
C LEU A 150 7.27 -4.51 16.66
N GLN A 151 8.11 -5.49 16.34
CA GLN A 151 8.02 -6.22 15.08
C GLN A 151 6.68 -6.96 14.93
N GLN A 152 6.18 -7.60 15.99
CA GLN A 152 4.87 -8.25 15.95
C GLN A 152 3.74 -7.24 15.70
N LYS A 153 3.79 -6.07 16.35
CA LYS A 153 2.82 -4.98 16.10
C LYS A 153 2.86 -4.51 14.64
N LEU A 154 4.05 -4.30 14.07
CA LEU A 154 4.19 -3.92 12.66
C LEU A 154 3.66 -5.01 11.72
N GLY A 155 3.88 -6.29 12.04
CA GLY A 155 3.32 -7.40 11.28
C GLY A 155 1.79 -7.46 11.33
N GLN A 156 1.17 -7.12 12.46
CA GLN A 156 -0.29 -7.01 12.55
C GLN A 156 -0.82 -5.82 11.75
N LEU A 157 -0.16 -4.66 11.83
CA LEU A 157 -0.53 -3.47 11.07
C LEU A 157 -0.44 -3.70 9.56
N GLN A 158 0.58 -4.43 9.11
CA GLN A 158 0.72 -4.85 7.72
C GLN A 158 -0.47 -5.68 7.26
N LYS A 159 -0.85 -6.73 8.01
CA LYS A 159 -2.01 -7.57 7.68
C LYS A 159 -3.29 -6.76 7.58
N THR A 160 -3.49 -5.80 8.49
CA THR A 160 -4.65 -4.88 8.47
C THR A 160 -4.65 -3.98 7.24
N LEU A 161 -3.48 -3.66 6.70
CA LEU A 161 -3.31 -2.89 5.46
C LEU A 161 -3.46 -3.74 4.19
N GLY A 162 -3.69 -5.06 4.31
CA GLY A 162 -3.83 -5.97 3.17
C GLY A 162 -2.51 -6.28 2.46
N LEU A 163 -1.40 -6.26 3.22
CA LEU A 163 -0.02 -6.44 2.74
C LEU A 163 0.62 -7.72 3.27
#